data_AF-A0AAD7YS57-F1
#
_entry.id   AF-A0AAD7YS57-F1
#
_cell.length_a   1.000
_cell.length_b   1.000
_cell.length_c   1.000
_cell.angle_alpha   90.00
_cell.angle_beta   90.00
_cell.angle_gamma   90.00
#
_symmetry.space_group_name_H-M   'P 1'
#
loop_
_entity.id
_entity.type
_entity.pdbx_description
1 polymer ?
#
loop_
_entity_poly.entity_id
_entity_poly.type
_entity_poly.pdbx_seq_one_letter_code
_entity_poly.pdbx_strand_id
1 'polypeptide(L)'
;MALSFNVRSVVRRLVLSDLRPTIRFYSDQQEGSNEEQKEIDPAKDRTKIIPVETSIKYMQSKAYQQTYGENTVWALYRRNHKGGFAPRKTRKSCVRNGMISTGNPCPICRDEYLVLDHRNTKLLEQFISEYTGQVLDAFKTGLCQKKHKELLVAIERAWDHGHITYDVPFREYDYSLYNKKSNSV
;
A
#
# COMPACT_ATOMS: atom_id res chain seq x y z
N MET A 1 66.54 -33.15 40.90
CA MET A 1 66.04 -31.78 41.12
C MET A 1 64.62 -31.72 40.55
N ALA A 2 63.65 -32.34 41.22
CA ALA A 2 62.74 -31.76 42.22
C ALA A 2 61.51 -31.08 41.56
N LEU A 3 60.37 -31.72 41.81
CA LEU A 3 59.00 -31.42 41.40
C LEU A 3 58.47 -30.15 42.06
N SER A 4 57.54 -29.44 41.41
CA SER A 4 56.35 -28.93 42.10
C SER A 4 55.30 -28.39 41.12
N PHE A 5 54.18 -29.12 41.04
CA PHE A 5 52.88 -28.64 40.56
C PHE A 5 52.34 -27.55 41.49
N ASN A 6 51.71 -26.52 40.93
CA ASN A 6 51.07 -25.44 41.68
C ASN A 6 49.55 -25.51 41.58
N VAL A 7 48.91 -25.23 42.72
CA VAL A 7 47.58 -25.63 43.14
C VAL A 7 46.49 -24.66 42.63
N ARG A 8 45.32 -25.20 42.29
CA ARG A 8 44.05 -24.47 42.03
C ARG A 8 43.56 -23.75 43.28
N SER A 9 43.10 -22.50 43.16
CA SER A 9 41.91 -22.04 43.91
C SER A 9 41.20 -20.86 43.24
N VAL A 10 39.87 -20.96 43.27
CA VAL A 10 38.84 -20.16 42.63
C VAL A 10 38.70 -18.77 43.28
N VAL A 11 38.58 -17.71 42.47
CA VAL A 11 37.88 -16.48 42.88
C VAL A 11 36.94 -16.03 41.75
N ARG A 12 35.64 -16.12 42.04
CA ARG A 12 34.53 -15.57 41.26
C ARG A 12 34.72 -14.05 41.12
N ARG A 13 34.87 -13.53 39.91
CA ARG A 13 34.71 -12.08 39.65
C ARG A 13 33.22 -11.74 39.71
N LEU A 14 32.84 -11.06 40.79
CA LEU A 14 31.56 -10.36 40.88
C LEU A 14 31.49 -9.27 39.80
N VAL A 15 30.42 -9.30 39.02
CA VAL A 15 30.03 -8.21 38.11
C VAL A 15 29.47 -7.09 38.99
N LEU A 16 30.19 -5.97 39.07
CA LEU A 16 29.63 -4.73 39.61
C LEU A 16 28.75 -4.10 38.51
N SER A 17 27.46 -4.35 38.61
CA SER A 17 26.41 -3.65 37.89
C SER A 17 26.24 -2.23 38.44
N ASP A 18 26.12 -1.28 37.51
CA ASP A 18 25.26 -0.10 37.57
C ASP A 18 25.50 0.96 38.65
N LEU A 19 26.30 1.98 38.29
CA LEU A 19 26.08 3.36 38.74
C LEU A 19 26.42 4.33 37.60
N ARG A 20 25.48 4.57 36.67
CA ARG A 20 25.50 5.76 35.80
C ARG A 20 24.71 6.87 36.50
N PRO A 21 25.29 8.07 36.71
CA PRO A 21 24.55 9.18 37.29
C PRO A 21 23.46 9.64 36.34
N THR A 22 22.20 9.52 36.76
CA THR A 22 21.03 10.08 36.08
C THR A 22 20.92 11.57 36.37
N ILE A 23 21.71 12.39 35.66
CA ILE A 23 21.39 13.81 35.50
C ILE A 23 20.62 13.93 34.18
N ARG A 24 19.29 13.82 34.28
CA ARG A 24 18.41 14.27 33.19
C ARG A 24 18.38 15.80 33.23
N PHE A 25 19.18 16.44 32.37
CA PHE A 25 18.96 17.83 32.04
C PHE A 25 17.64 17.93 31.28
N TYR A 26 16.57 18.36 31.96
CA TYR A 26 15.30 18.71 31.35
C TYR A 26 15.46 20.12 30.80
N SER A 27 15.72 20.26 29.49
CA SER A 27 15.57 21.55 28.83
C SER A 27 14.08 21.77 28.58
N ASP A 28 13.46 22.55 29.44
CA ASP A 28 12.07 22.99 29.27
C ASP A 28 12.03 24.06 28.18
N GLN A 29 12.14 23.64 26.92
CA GLN A 29 11.83 24.49 25.77
C GLN A 29 10.33 24.40 25.54
N GLN A 30 9.59 25.36 26.09
CA GLN A 30 8.25 25.67 25.60
C GLN A 30 8.41 26.20 24.18
N GLU A 31 8.40 25.30 23.20
CA GLU A 31 8.19 25.64 21.80
C GLU A 31 6.75 26.18 21.69
N GLY A 32 6.64 27.50 21.72
CA GLY A 32 5.39 28.19 21.40
C GLY A 32 4.89 27.69 20.05
N SER A 33 3.66 27.20 20.03
CA SER A 33 2.92 26.74 18.86
C SER A 33 2.56 27.92 17.95
N ASN A 34 3.56 28.55 17.34
CA ASN A 34 3.39 29.31 16.10
C ASN A 34 3.72 28.35 14.95
N GLU A 35 2.84 27.38 14.74
CA GLU A 35 2.79 26.66 13.46
C GLU A 35 2.29 27.67 12.41
N GLU A 36 3.22 28.45 11.85
CA GLU A 36 2.97 29.19 10.63
C GLU A 36 2.45 28.18 9.59
N GLN A 37 1.18 28.34 9.19
CA GLN A 37 0.57 27.55 8.13
C GLN A 37 1.37 27.81 6.86
N LYS A 38 2.30 26.92 6.54
CA LYS A 38 3.05 26.99 5.29
C LYS A 38 2.04 27.03 4.14
N GLU A 39 2.13 28.02 3.28
CA GLU A 39 1.31 28.10 2.07
C GLU A 39 1.49 26.82 1.26
N ILE A 40 0.41 26.06 1.07
CA ILE A 40 0.44 24.78 0.35
C ILE A 40 0.17 25.04 -1.12
N ASP A 41 1.06 24.55 -2.00
CA ASP A 41 0.83 24.56 -3.45
C ASP A 41 -0.51 23.87 -3.78
N PRO A 42 -1.48 24.55 -4.42
CA PRO A 42 -2.80 23.97 -4.69
C PRO A 42 -2.73 22.74 -5.59
N ALA A 43 -1.71 22.63 -6.44
CA ALA A 43 -1.51 21.48 -7.32
C ALA A 43 -1.06 20.20 -6.62
N LYS A 44 -0.48 20.32 -5.41
CA LYS A 44 0.02 19.16 -4.62
C LYS A 44 -0.93 18.76 -3.51
N ASP A 45 -1.95 19.58 -3.24
CA ASP A 45 -2.90 19.36 -2.18
C ASP A 45 -3.85 18.20 -2.52
N ARG A 46 -4.00 17.25 -1.59
CA ARG A 46 -4.83 16.05 -1.69
C ARG A 46 -5.72 15.89 -0.46
N THR A 47 -5.97 16.98 0.27
CA THR A 47 -6.88 17.01 1.43
C THR A 47 -8.35 16.93 1.03
N LYS A 48 -8.70 17.45 -0.15
CA LYS A 48 -10.07 17.46 -0.66
C LYS A 48 -10.55 16.06 -1.01
N ILE A 49 -11.67 15.67 -0.42
CA ILE A 49 -12.32 14.39 -0.70
C ILE A 49 -13.21 14.56 -1.93
N ILE A 50 -12.89 13.83 -2.99
CA ILE A 50 -13.63 13.87 -4.26
C ILE A 50 -14.70 12.76 -4.24
N PRO A 51 -15.98 13.09 -4.46
CA PRO A 51 -17.04 12.10 -4.47
C PRO A 51 -16.95 11.21 -5.73
N VAL A 52 -17.36 9.95 -5.58
CA VAL A 52 -17.24 8.94 -6.64
C VAL A 52 -17.97 9.34 -7.93
N GLU A 53 -19.12 10.01 -7.81
CA GLU A 53 -19.90 10.48 -8.96
C GLU A 53 -19.12 11.45 -9.84
N THR A 54 -18.30 12.32 -9.22
CA THR A 54 -17.46 13.26 -9.98
C THR A 54 -16.34 12.55 -10.71
N SER A 55 -15.78 11.49 -10.11
CA SER A 55 -14.80 10.62 -10.77
C SER A 55 -15.39 9.93 -12.00
N ILE A 56 -16.61 9.38 -11.89
CA ILE A 56 -17.31 8.74 -13.00
C ILE A 56 -17.61 9.74 -14.12
N LYS A 57 -18.08 10.94 -13.78
CA LYS A 57 -18.28 12.04 -14.74
C LYS A 57 -16.97 12.45 -15.42
N TYR A 58 -15.86 12.49 -14.68
CA TYR A 58 -14.54 12.80 -15.21
C TYR A 58 -14.09 11.77 -16.26
N MET A 59 -14.28 10.47 -16.00
CA MET A 59 -13.96 9.41 -16.97
C MET A 59 -14.73 9.54 -18.30
N GLN A 60 -15.91 10.16 -18.28
CA GLN A 60 -16.73 10.41 -19.48
C GLN A 60 -16.43 11.77 -20.13
N SER A 61 -15.59 12.59 -19.51
CA SER A 61 -15.32 13.95 -19.95
C SER A 61 -14.36 14.00 -21.14
N LYS A 62 -14.43 15.09 -21.92
CA LYS A 62 -13.46 15.38 -22.99
C LYS A 62 -12.04 15.55 -22.44
N ALA A 63 -11.90 16.03 -21.20
CA ALA A 63 -10.60 16.22 -20.57
C ALA A 63 -9.87 14.90 -20.40
N TYR A 64 -10.55 13.86 -19.87
CA TYR A 64 -9.98 12.52 -19.74
C TYR A 64 -9.58 11.93 -21.10
N GLN A 65 -10.45 12.06 -22.10
CA GLN A 65 -10.18 11.58 -23.46
C GLN A 65 -8.96 12.28 -24.07
N GLN A 66 -8.80 13.59 -23.85
CA GLN A 66 -7.65 14.35 -24.35
C GLN A 66 -6.35 13.96 -23.64
N THR A 67 -6.39 13.63 -22.34
CA THR A 67 -5.19 13.32 -21.56
C THR A 67 -4.72 11.87 -21.71
N TYR A 68 -5.64 10.91 -21.78
CA TYR A 68 -5.32 9.47 -21.82
C TYR A 68 -5.61 8.83 -23.18
N GLY A 69 -6.58 9.36 -23.92
CA GLY A 69 -7.00 8.80 -25.21
C GLY A 69 -7.57 7.40 -25.06
N GLU A 70 -7.10 6.49 -25.91
CA GLU A 70 -7.48 5.07 -25.92
C GLU A 70 -6.61 4.23 -24.97
N ASN A 71 -5.54 4.81 -24.41
CA ASN A 71 -4.61 4.09 -23.56
C ASN A 71 -5.12 3.99 -22.12
N THR A 72 -4.64 2.98 -21.39
CA THR A 72 -4.88 2.86 -19.95
C THR A 72 -4.19 3.98 -19.18
N VAL A 73 -4.72 4.32 -18.00
CA VAL A 73 -4.22 5.41 -17.14
C VAL A 73 -2.72 5.31 -16.84
N TRP A 74 -2.21 4.09 -16.69
CA TRP A 74 -0.84 3.82 -16.29
C TRP A 74 0.13 3.59 -17.45
N ALA A 75 -0.34 3.54 -18.71
CA ALA A 75 0.49 3.24 -19.88
C ALA A 75 1.62 4.26 -20.09
N LEU A 76 1.33 5.55 -19.92
CA LEU A 76 2.29 6.64 -20.12
C LEU A 76 3.20 6.89 -18.91
N TYR A 77 3.02 6.14 -17.82
CA TYR A 77 3.78 6.36 -16.60
C TYR A 77 5.04 5.49 -16.54
N ARG A 78 6.17 6.15 -16.32
CA ARG A 78 7.47 5.49 -16.10
C ARG A 78 8.05 5.90 -14.75
N ARG A 79 8.46 4.90 -13.97
CA ARG A 79 9.06 5.12 -12.64
C ARG A 79 10.57 5.32 -12.73
N ASN A 80 11.03 6.39 -12.09
CA ASN A 80 12.45 6.66 -11.91
C ASN A 80 13.03 5.71 -10.84
N HIS A 81 14.06 4.96 -11.22
CA HIS A 81 14.82 4.07 -10.33
C HIS A 81 16.27 3.96 -10.83
N LYS A 82 17.18 3.51 -9.98
CA LYS A 82 18.60 3.38 -10.32
C LYS A 82 18.86 2.02 -10.98
N GLY A 83 19.65 2.01 -12.05
CA GLY A 83 20.05 0.81 -12.76
C GLY A 83 19.02 0.32 -13.79
N GLY A 84 19.33 -0.81 -14.44
CA GLY A 84 18.43 -1.40 -15.45
C GLY A 84 17.24 -2.16 -14.87
N PHE A 85 17.34 -2.64 -13.62
CA PHE A 85 16.29 -3.41 -12.96
C PHE A 85 15.62 -2.60 -11.87
N ALA A 86 14.30 -2.45 -11.97
CA ALA A 86 13.51 -1.79 -10.96
C ALA A 86 13.48 -2.60 -9.65
N PRO A 87 13.42 -1.93 -8.48
CA PRO A 87 13.17 -2.61 -7.22
C PRO A 87 11.86 -3.39 -7.29
N ARG A 88 11.86 -4.65 -6.83
CA ARG A 88 10.69 -5.55 -6.87
C ARG A 88 9.43 -4.93 -6.25
N LYS A 89 9.60 -4.17 -5.16
CA LYS A 89 8.50 -3.50 -4.47
C LYS A 89 8.43 -2.02 -4.85
N THR A 90 7.21 -1.52 -5.04
CA THR A 90 6.97 -0.09 -5.21
C THR A 90 7.08 0.68 -3.91
N ARG A 91 7.10 2.01 -3.98
CA ARG A 91 7.13 2.87 -2.77
C ARG A 91 5.85 2.68 -1.94
N LYS A 92 5.93 2.90 -0.63
CA LYS A 92 4.79 2.74 0.29
C LYS A 92 3.61 3.65 -0.07
N SER A 93 3.84 4.96 -0.17
CA SER A 93 2.83 5.95 -0.57
C SER A 93 3.45 7.10 -1.38
N CYS A 94 2.67 7.75 -2.23
CA CYS A 94 3.06 9.01 -2.89
C CYS A 94 2.58 10.26 -2.12
N VAL A 95 1.48 10.11 -1.37
CA VAL A 95 0.85 11.17 -0.58
C VAL A 95 1.20 10.95 0.89
N ARG A 96 1.60 12.02 1.58
CA ARG A 96 1.89 12.07 3.03
C ARG A 96 1.25 13.34 3.58
N ASN A 97 0.54 13.24 4.71
CA ASN A 97 -0.12 14.37 5.36
C ASN A 97 -1.00 15.20 4.40
N GLY A 98 -1.76 14.55 3.52
CA GLY A 98 -2.61 15.24 2.55
C GLY A 98 -1.87 15.93 1.41
N MET A 99 -0.54 15.79 1.29
CA MET A 99 0.26 16.42 0.23
C MET A 99 1.03 15.39 -0.59
N ILE A 100 1.18 15.63 -1.90
CA ILE A 100 2.10 14.84 -2.73
C ILE A 100 3.55 15.11 -2.28
N SER A 101 4.18 14.10 -1.69
CA SER A 101 5.56 14.21 -1.22
C SER A 101 6.61 13.83 -2.27
N THR A 102 6.18 13.34 -3.44
CA THR A 102 7.11 12.84 -4.47
C THR A 102 7.05 13.68 -5.74
N GLY A 103 8.21 13.92 -6.37
CA GLY A 103 8.26 14.65 -7.65
C GLY A 103 7.60 13.92 -8.83
N ASN A 104 7.68 12.59 -8.89
CA ASN A 104 6.98 11.78 -9.90
C ASN A 104 5.95 10.87 -9.20
N PRO A 105 4.70 11.32 -8.95
CA PRO A 105 3.66 10.54 -8.26
C PRO A 105 3.10 9.39 -9.13
N CYS A 106 2.41 8.44 -8.50
CA CYS A 106 1.78 7.32 -9.21
C CYS A 106 0.65 7.80 -10.17
N PRO A 107 0.27 7.01 -11.20
CA PRO A 107 -0.80 7.39 -12.15
C PRO A 107 -2.11 7.82 -11.49
N ILE A 108 -2.50 7.16 -10.40
CA ILE A 108 -3.71 7.49 -9.61
C ILE A 108 -3.46 8.63 -8.61
N CYS A 109 -2.22 8.88 -8.23
CA CYS A 109 -1.88 9.89 -7.23
C CYS A 109 -1.67 11.27 -7.85
N ARG A 110 -1.25 11.30 -9.13
CA ARG A 110 -0.99 12.52 -9.89
C ARG A 110 -2.29 13.26 -10.20
N ASP A 111 -3.34 12.50 -10.52
CA ASP A 111 -4.64 12.99 -10.92
C ASP A 111 -5.63 12.78 -9.77
N GLU A 112 -6.28 13.85 -9.35
CA GLU A 112 -7.17 13.85 -8.18
C GLU A 112 -8.50 13.19 -8.49
N TYR A 113 -8.98 13.32 -9.73
CA TYR A 113 -10.30 12.86 -10.14
C TYR A 113 -10.36 11.35 -10.37
N LEU A 114 -9.22 10.65 -10.33
CA LEU A 114 -9.15 9.20 -10.41
C LEU A 114 -9.30 8.59 -9.01
N VAL A 115 -10.56 8.38 -8.62
CA VAL A 115 -10.92 7.78 -7.33
C VAL A 115 -11.15 6.29 -7.52
N LEU A 116 -10.42 5.49 -6.74
CA LEU A 116 -10.59 4.03 -6.70
C LEU A 116 -11.80 3.69 -5.84
N ASP A 117 -12.87 3.23 -6.48
CA ASP A 117 -14.11 2.82 -5.85
C ASP A 117 -14.77 1.68 -6.65
N HIS A 118 -15.43 0.75 -5.97
CA HIS A 118 -16.16 -0.37 -6.58
C HIS A 118 -17.19 0.04 -7.63
N ARG A 119 -17.79 1.23 -7.53
CA ARG A 119 -18.78 1.73 -8.50
C ARG A 119 -18.15 2.18 -9.81
N ASN A 120 -16.86 2.52 -9.83
CA ASN A 120 -16.17 3.02 -11.00
C ASN A 120 -15.55 1.85 -11.80
N THR A 121 -16.40 1.06 -12.45
CA THR A 121 -16.00 -0.14 -13.20
C THR A 121 -15.00 0.18 -14.32
N LYS A 122 -15.27 1.24 -15.10
CA LYS A 122 -14.41 1.69 -16.21
C LYS A 122 -12.96 1.98 -15.81
N LEU A 123 -12.74 2.43 -14.57
CA LEU A 123 -11.39 2.66 -14.05
C LEU A 123 -10.77 1.35 -13.57
N LEU A 124 -11.52 0.52 -12.83
CA LEU A 124 -11.04 -0.73 -12.25
C LEU A 124 -10.68 -1.77 -13.32
N GLU A 125 -11.46 -1.87 -14.39
CA GLU A 125 -11.23 -2.77 -15.53
C GLU A 125 -9.83 -2.58 -16.14
N GLN A 126 -9.31 -1.34 -16.18
CA GLN A 126 -7.96 -1.06 -16.71
C GLN A 126 -6.82 -1.68 -15.90
N PHE A 127 -7.10 -2.10 -14.67
CA PHE A 127 -6.16 -2.76 -13.77
C PHE A 127 -6.35 -4.27 -13.70
N ILE A 128 -7.28 -4.82 -14.49
CA ILE A 128 -7.53 -6.25 -14.62
C ILE A 128 -7.01 -6.70 -16.00
N SER A 129 -6.41 -7.89 -16.06
CA SER A 129 -6.02 -8.51 -17.33
C SER A 129 -7.27 -8.98 -18.08
N GLU A 130 -7.48 -8.50 -19.30
CA GLU A 130 -8.62 -8.89 -20.15
C GLU A 130 -8.72 -10.41 -20.38
N TYR A 131 -7.57 -11.09 -20.49
CA TYR A 131 -7.53 -12.52 -20.81
C TYR A 131 -7.58 -13.44 -19.58
N THR A 132 -7.02 -12.98 -18.45
CA THR A 132 -6.82 -13.83 -17.26
C THR A 132 -7.82 -13.50 -16.15
N GLY A 133 -8.46 -12.33 -16.20
CA GLY A 133 -9.28 -11.81 -15.10
C GLY A 133 -8.50 -11.47 -13.83
N GLN A 134 -7.17 -11.60 -13.85
CA GLN A 134 -6.30 -11.33 -12.71
C GLN A 134 -5.96 -9.84 -12.60
N VAL A 135 -5.89 -9.34 -11.37
CA VAL A 135 -5.47 -7.97 -11.08
C VAL A 135 -3.98 -7.81 -11.38
N LEU A 136 -3.63 -6.73 -12.07
CA LEU A 136 -2.24 -6.43 -12.41
C LEU A 136 -1.43 -6.00 -11.18
N ASP A 137 -0.23 -6.56 -11.06
CA ASP A 137 0.70 -6.21 -9.99
C ASP A 137 1.07 -4.71 -9.99
N ALA A 138 1.32 -4.19 -8.79
CA ALA A 138 1.84 -2.82 -8.60
C ALA A 138 3.15 -2.57 -9.36
N PHE A 139 3.95 -3.62 -9.61
CA PHE A 139 5.20 -3.51 -10.37
C PHE A 139 4.95 -3.16 -11.84
N LYS A 140 3.90 -3.74 -12.45
CA LYS A 140 3.50 -3.48 -13.84
C LYS A 140 2.78 -2.14 -13.99
N THR A 141 1.86 -1.85 -13.08
CA THR A 141 1.03 -0.62 -13.11
C THR A 141 1.75 0.61 -12.57
N GLY A 142 2.82 0.43 -11.80
CA GLY A 142 3.61 1.53 -11.24
C GLY A 142 2.96 2.26 -10.06
N LEU A 143 1.88 1.69 -9.50
CA LEU A 143 1.17 2.23 -8.33
C LEU A 143 2.02 2.19 -7.06
N CYS A 144 1.73 3.10 -6.12
CA CYS A 144 2.26 2.97 -4.76
C CYS A 144 1.52 1.85 -4.01
N GLN A 145 2.18 1.24 -3.02
CA GLN A 145 1.61 0.09 -2.30
C GLN A 145 0.28 0.43 -1.62
N LYS A 146 0.13 1.65 -1.08
CA LYS A 146 -1.12 2.12 -0.48
C LYS A 146 -2.28 2.11 -1.49
N LYS A 147 -2.07 2.73 -2.66
CA LYS A 147 -3.10 2.77 -3.72
C LYS A 147 -3.37 1.40 -4.32
N HIS A 148 -2.37 0.53 -4.43
CA HIS A 148 -2.59 -0.83 -4.88
C HIS A 148 -3.44 -1.65 -3.89
N LYS A 149 -3.25 -1.48 -2.58
CA LYS A 149 -4.14 -2.10 -1.58
C LYS A 149 -5.57 -1.56 -1.66
N GLU A 150 -5.73 -0.24 -1.80
CA GLU A 150 -7.05 0.37 -2.02
C GLU A 150 -7.73 -0.18 -3.29
N LEU A 151 -6.95 -0.39 -4.35
CA LEU A 151 -7.43 -1.00 -5.60
C LEU A 151 -7.91 -2.44 -5.39
N LEU A 152 -7.13 -3.28 -4.70
CA LEU A 152 -7.54 -4.66 -4.42
C LEU A 152 -8.85 -4.70 -3.64
N VAL A 153 -8.98 -3.88 -2.59
CA VAL A 153 -10.23 -3.78 -1.81
C VAL A 153 -11.40 -3.30 -2.67
N ALA A 154 -11.17 -2.33 -3.57
CA ALA A 154 -12.22 -1.84 -4.47
C ALA A 154 -12.68 -2.90 -5.47
N ILE A 155 -11.74 -3.72 -6.00
CA ILE A 155 -12.05 -4.81 -6.93
C ILE A 155 -12.77 -5.95 -6.21
N GLU A 156 -12.31 -6.36 -5.03
CA GLU A 156 -12.98 -7.38 -4.20
C GLU A 156 -14.43 -6.97 -3.92
N ARG A 157 -14.64 -5.72 -3.49
CA ARG A 157 -15.99 -5.17 -3.34
C ARG A 157 -16.77 -5.13 -4.64
N ALA A 158 -16.14 -4.81 -5.77
CA ALA A 158 -16.82 -4.81 -7.06
C ALA A 158 -17.28 -6.22 -7.47
N TRP A 159 -16.52 -7.27 -7.14
CA TRP A 159 -16.91 -8.66 -7.34
C TRP A 159 -18.05 -9.08 -6.41
N ASP A 160 -17.97 -8.73 -5.12
CA ASP A 160 -19.01 -9.05 -4.14
C ASP A 160 -20.37 -8.41 -4.51
N HIS A 161 -20.33 -7.17 -4.99
CA HIS A 161 -21.52 -6.43 -5.42
C HIS A 161 -21.98 -6.79 -6.84
N GLY A 162 -21.22 -7.59 -7.59
CA GLY A 162 -21.54 -7.95 -8.98
C GLY A 162 -21.40 -6.81 -9.99
N HIS A 163 -20.58 -5.79 -9.70
CA HIS A 163 -20.28 -4.71 -10.64
C HIS A 163 -19.30 -5.14 -11.73
N ILE A 164 -18.38 -6.06 -11.41
CA ILE A 164 -17.40 -6.63 -12.33
C ILE A 164 -17.63 -8.14 -12.39
N THR A 165 -17.65 -8.70 -13.59
CA THR A 165 -17.75 -10.14 -13.80
C THR A 165 -16.40 -10.81 -13.59
N TYR A 166 -16.40 -12.01 -13.01
CA TYR A 166 -15.22 -12.85 -12.87
C TYR A 166 -15.60 -14.33 -13.03
N ASP A 167 -14.61 -15.16 -13.32
CA ASP A 167 -14.82 -16.59 -13.51
C ASP A 167 -14.98 -17.30 -12.16
N VAL A 168 -16.17 -17.88 -11.94
CA VAL A 168 -16.47 -18.68 -10.76
C VAL A 168 -16.26 -20.15 -11.09
N PRO A 169 -15.34 -20.86 -10.40
CA PRO A 169 -15.14 -22.28 -10.64
C PRO A 169 -16.36 -23.08 -10.19
N PHE A 170 -16.70 -24.13 -10.95
CA PHE A 170 -17.70 -25.08 -10.52
C PHE A 170 -17.20 -25.86 -9.30
N ARG A 171 -18.05 -26.01 -8.27
CA ARG A 171 -17.74 -26.79 -7.06
C ARG A 171 -18.64 -28.01 -7.03
N GLU A 172 -18.04 -29.18 -6.91
CA GLU A 172 -18.75 -30.44 -6.72
C GLU A 172 -19.01 -30.68 -5.23
N TYR A 173 -20.20 -31.16 -4.89
CA TYR A 173 -20.57 -31.52 -3.52
C TYR A 173 -20.44 -33.03 -3.32
N ASP A 174 -19.83 -33.44 -2.21
CA ASP A 174 -19.88 -34.84 -1.77
C ASP A 174 -21.20 -35.10 -1.04
N TYR A 175 -22.16 -35.70 -1.76
CA TYR A 175 -23.48 -36.03 -1.22
C TYR A 175 -23.46 -37.17 -0.19
N SER A 176 -22.37 -37.94 -0.09
CA SER A 176 -22.28 -39.06 0.87
C SER A 176 -22.34 -38.59 2.32
N LEU A 177 -21.81 -37.40 2.62
CA LEU A 177 -21.81 -36.77 3.95
C LEU A 177 -23.22 -36.46 4.50
N TYR A 178 -24.22 -36.40 3.62
CA TYR A 178 -25.60 -36.08 3.99
C TYR A 178 -26.47 -37.34 4.18
N ASN A 179 -25.90 -38.54 3.98
CA ASN A 179 -26.64 -39.78 4.14
C ASN A 179 -26.77 -40.15 5.63
N LYS A 180 -27.94 -39.85 6.22
CA LYS A 180 -28.23 -40.07 7.65
C LYS A 180 -28.15 -41.54 8.12
N LYS A 181 -28.07 -42.51 7.21
CA LYS A 181 -28.07 -43.96 7.54
C LYS A 181 -26.75 -44.47 8.14
N SER A 182 -25.68 -43.69 8.18
CA SER A 182 -24.38 -44.10 8.72
C SER A 182 -24.22 -43.90 10.24
N ASN A 183 -25.15 -43.19 10.90
CA ASN A 183 -25.12 -42.97 12.36
C ASN A 183 -25.99 -43.97 13.13
N SER A 184 -25.87 -45.27 12.81
CA SER A 184 -26.41 -46.34 13.65
C SER A 184 -25.25 -47.15 14.22
N VAL A 185 -24.80 -46.74 15.41
CA VAL A 185 -24.04 -47.58 16.35
C VAL A 185 -24.85 -47.62 17.64
#